data_AF-A0A1J0LLI1-F1
#
_entry.id   AF-A0A1J0LLI1-F1
#
_cell.length_a   1.000
_cell.length_b   1.000
_cell.length_c   1.000
_cell.angle_alpha   90.00
_cell.angle_beta   90.00
_cell.angle_gamma   90.00
#
_symmetry.space_group_name_H-M   'P 1'
#
loop_
_entity.id
_entity.type
_entity.pdbx_description
1 polymer ?
#
loop_
_entity_poly.entity_id
_entity_poly.type
_entity_poly.pdbx_seq_one_letter_code
_entity_poly.pdbx_strand_id
1 'polypeptide(L)'
;MKKNLILLISVLTLCFSCKTSVKEELKEQSVEPNMQSFTVTEETIKKDMKGNIISSEEFQKLMSTGKYILNPKVEDGKMIEAQIVEADDDQLTMLKKMKANQDKINYEAPDFDVVDIEGNSFKLSDLKDKTIVLTFWFTNCKPCIEEIPILNQLVEENRDVIFLGMATDKKEIIETFLEKHPFKYTIIANSSDISSLYEVVAFPTHIIIKNGKVVYKKMGVTSDIKMELQNAIEGKKEKQKNDKTSKDIMLTSDSDIRNEKGEKLEMMKAVEMINSQKYSMENTTDKEGNQYILIREN
;
A
#
# COMPACT_ATOMS: atom_id res chain seq x y z
N MET A 1 -64.42 3.67 -63.58
CA MET A 1 -65.48 3.02 -62.77
C MET A 1 -65.59 3.73 -61.43
N LYS A 2 -66.81 3.75 -60.88
CA LYS A 2 -67.22 4.13 -59.51
C LYS A 2 -66.24 3.54 -58.44
N LYS A 3 -65.72 4.35 -57.51
CA LYS A 3 -66.26 4.70 -56.15
C LYS A 3 -66.32 3.46 -55.23
N ASN A 4 -65.53 3.33 -54.16
CA ASN A 4 -65.60 4.13 -52.91
C ASN A 4 -64.20 4.19 -52.18
N LEU A 5 -63.81 5.15 -51.32
CA LEU A 5 -64.51 5.98 -50.28
C LEU A 5 -64.70 5.13 -48.97
N ILE A 6 -64.46 5.55 -47.71
CA ILE A 6 -64.21 6.82 -46.98
C ILE A 6 -63.44 6.47 -45.65
N LEU A 7 -62.80 7.30 -44.81
CA LEU A 7 -62.34 8.71 -44.71
C LEU A 7 -61.14 8.74 -43.71
N LEU A 8 -60.17 9.67 -43.72
CA LEU A 8 -59.97 10.83 -42.80
C LEU A 8 -58.50 11.32 -43.03
N ILE A 9 -58.03 12.58 -42.93
CA ILE A 9 -58.39 13.82 -42.17
C ILE A 9 -57.90 13.78 -40.71
N SER A 10 -57.07 14.69 -40.18
CA SER A 10 -56.20 15.79 -40.69
C SER A 10 -55.18 16.11 -39.55
N VAL A 11 -54.16 16.99 -39.65
CA VAL A 11 -54.22 18.47 -39.62
C VAL A 11 -52.80 19.05 -39.80
N LEU A 12 -52.67 20.11 -40.62
CA LEU A 12 -51.54 21.05 -40.72
C LEU A 12 -51.13 21.60 -39.33
N THR A 13 -49.87 21.90 -38.98
CA THR A 13 -49.10 23.04 -39.50
C THR A 13 -47.68 23.01 -38.90
N LEU A 14 -46.69 23.62 -39.55
CA LEU A 14 -45.37 23.87 -38.95
C LEU A 14 -45.45 24.87 -37.78
N CYS A 15 -44.53 24.76 -36.83
CA CYS A 15 -44.08 25.90 -36.01
C CYS A 15 -42.56 25.83 -35.78
N PHE A 16 -41.92 26.98 -35.61
CA PHE A 16 -40.45 27.12 -35.57
C PHE A 16 -39.86 26.89 -34.18
N SER A 17 -38.64 26.32 -34.17
CA SER A 17 -37.49 26.60 -33.28
C SER A 17 -37.74 27.28 -31.92
N CYS A 18 -37.42 26.57 -30.83
CA CYS A 18 -36.93 27.18 -29.58
C CYS A 18 -35.90 26.29 -28.88
N LYS A 19 -35.23 26.80 -27.84
CA LYS A 19 -34.02 26.23 -27.20
C LYS A 19 -34.31 25.33 -25.99
N THR A 20 -33.26 24.60 -25.54
CA THR A 20 -32.98 24.13 -24.14
C THR A 20 -34.01 23.16 -23.52
N SER A 21 -33.68 21.99 -22.97
CA SER A 21 -32.62 21.63 -22.00
C SER A 21 -32.76 20.12 -21.61
N VAL A 22 -31.85 19.58 -20.77
CA VAL A 22 -31.94 18.25 -20.06
C VAL A 22 -31.83 17.04 -21.02
N LYS A 23 -30.80 16.18 -20.95
CA LYS A 23 -30.60 14.96 -20.11
C LYS A 23 -31.75 13.93 -20.25
N GLU A 24 -31.55 12.62 -20.06
CA GLU A 24 -30.54 11.88 -19.29
C GLU A 24 -30.29 10.48 -19.90
N GLU A 25 -29.25 9.77 -19.42
CA GLU A 25 -28.95 8.34 -19.64
C GLU A 25 -28.50 7.92 -21.07
N LEU A 26 -27.56 6.99 -21.27
CA LEU A 26 -26.86 6.07 -20.36
C LEU A 26 -25.33 6.25 -20.47
N LYS A 27 -24.61 6.14 -19.34
CA LYS A 27 -23.20 5.73 -19.33
C LYS A 27 -22.94 4.76 -18.17
N GLU A 28 -22.75 3.51 -18.53
CA GLU A 28 -22.25 2.47 -17.67
C GLU A 28 -20.80 2.81 -17.29
N GLN A 29 -20.58 3.14 -16.01
CA GLN A 29 -19.30 3.66 -15.53
C GLN A 29 -18.70 2.66 -14.53
N SER A 30 -17.81 1.81 -15.03
CA SER A 30 -17.00 0.90 -14.22
C SER A 30 -16.11 1.70 -13.27
N VAL A 31 -16.46 1.71 -11.99
CA VAL A 31 -15.69 2.41 -10.95
C VAL A 31 -14.47 1.57 -10.57
N GLU A 32 -13.38 1.75 -11.30
CA GLU A 32 -12.07 1.28 -10.86
C GLU A 32 -11.63 2.09 -9.61
N PRO A 33 -11.06 1.45 -8.58
CA PRO A 33 -10.65 2.13 -7.36
C PRO A 33 -9.41 3.02 -7.62
N ASN A 34 -9.64 4.34 -7.74
CA ASN A 34 -8.61 5.39 -7.78
C ASN A 34 -7.83 5.46 -6.44
N MET A 35 -6.98 4.47 -6.20
CA MET A 35 -6.12 4.36 -5.03
C MET A 35 -4.94 5.33 -5.18
N GLN A 36 -5.12 6.56 -4.68
CA GLN A 36 -4.00 7.47 -4.42
C GLN A 36 -3.28 7.00 -3.14
N SER A 37 -2.06 7.47 -2.89
CA SER A 37 -1.47 7.26 -1.56
C SER A 37 -2.28 8.08 -0.55
N PHE A 38 -2.84 7.38 0.43
CA PHE A 38 -3.70 7.93 1.46
C PHE A 38 -3.31 7.32 2.81
N THR A 39 -2.19 7.80 3.35
CA THR A 39 -1.78 7.47 4.71
C THR A 39 -2.82 7.99 5.70
N VAL A 40 -3.40 7.09 6.48
CA VAL A 40 -4.22 7.45 7.65
C VAL A 40 -3.29 8.10 8.68
N THR A 41 -3.41 9.42 8.86
CA THR A 41 -2.62 10.16 9.86
C THR A 41 -3.38 10.29 11.17
N GLU A 42 -2.79 10.94 12.19
CA GLU A 42 -3.57 11.35 13.37
C GLU A 42 -4.56 12.49 13.06
N GLU A 43 -4.34 13.27 11.99
CA GLU A 43 -5.31 14.27 11.50
C GLU A 43 -6.52 13.61 10.80
N THR A 44 -6.36 12.41 10.23
CA THR A 44 -7.45 11.67 9.58
C THR A 44 -8.52 11.24 10.59
N ILE A 45 -9.77 11.62 10.33
CA ILE A 45 -10.94 11.21 11.11
C ILE A 45 -11.24 9.72 10.83
N LYS A 46 -11.12 8.88 11.85
CA LYS A 46 -11.28 7.42 11.77
C LYS A 46 -12.71 7.05 12.15
N LYS A 47 -13.40 6.23 11.34
CA LYS A 47 -14.82 5.88 11.59
C LYS A 47 -15.12 4.39 11.48
N ASP A 48 -16.13 3.93 12.25
CA ASP A 48 -16.71 2.59 12.14
C ASP A 48 -17.67 2.44 10.93
N MET A 49 -18.21 1.23 10.73
CA MET A 49 -19.15 0.93 9.64
C MET A 49 -20.50 1.68 9.75
N LYS A 50 -20.78 2.35 10.87
CA LYS A 50 -21.99 3.17 11.10
C LYS A 50 -21.70 4.67 10.94
N GLY A 51 -20.44 5.06 10.79
CA GLY A 51 -20.00 6.45 10.68
C GLY A 51 -19.68 7.14 12.02
N ASN A 52 -19.63 6.39 13.13
CA ASN A 52 -19.18 6.89 14.42
C ASN A 52 -17.66 7.12 14.39
N ILE A 53 -17.17 8.21 14.98
CA ILE A 53 -15.73 8.45 15.12
C ILE A 53 -15.17 7.51 16.19
N ILE A 54 -14.09 6.80 15.86
CA ILE A 54 -13.42 5.80 16.72
C ILE A 54 -11.94 6.16 16.95
N SER A 55 -11.32 5.56 17.96
CA SER A 55 -9.92 5.84 18.30
C SER A 55 -8.94 5.23 17.27
N SER A 56 -7.70 5.75 17.21
CA SER A 56 -6.64 5.15 16.40
C SER A 56 -6.35 3.70 16.78
N GLU A 57 -6.52 3.31 18.05
CA GLU A 57 -6.40 1.93 18.52
C GLU A 57 -7.56 1.04 18.04
N GLU A 58 -8.81 1.48 18.19
CA GLU A 58 -9.99 0.72 17.77
C GLU A 58 -10.04 0.54 16.25
N PHE A 59 -9.65 1.58 15.52
CA PHE A 59 -9.45 1.54 14.07
C PHE A 59 -8.38 0.51 13.66
N GLN A 60 -7.20 0.53 14.31
CA GLN A 60 -6.15 -0.46 14.06
C GLN A 60 -6.61 -1.88 14.41
N LYS A 61 -7.32 -2.05 15.53
CA LYS A 61 -7.88 -3.34 15.96
C LYS A 61 -8.84 -3.92 14.92
N LEU A 62 -9.81 -3.13 14.45
CA LEU A 62 -10.73 -3.52 13.39
C LEU A 62 -9.99 -3.87 12.09
N MET A 63 -9.11 -2.99 11.61
CA MET A 63 -8.34 -3.24 10.37
C MET A 63 -7.44 -4.48 10.47
N SER A 64 -6.84 -4.75 11.64
CA SER A 64 -5.99 -5.93 11.86
C SER A 64 -6.71 -7.27 11.71
N THR A 65 -8.05 -7.30 11.80
CA THR A 65 -8.84 -8.52 11.56
C THR A 65 -8.78 -9.01 10.11
N GLY A 66 -8.42 -8.14 9.16
CA GLY A 66 -8.44 -8.44 7.73
C GLY A 66 -9.84 -8.62 7.14
N LYS A 67 -10.90 -8.26 7.88
CA LYS A 67 -12.30 -8.31 7.41
C LYS A 67 -12.81 -7.04 6.75
N TYR A 68 -12.10 -5.94 6.90
CA TYR A 68 -12.57 -4.61 6.53
C TYR A 68 -11.59 -3.92 5.58
N ILE A 69 -12.13 -3.06 4.73
CA ILE A 69 -11.38 -2.12 3.90
C ILE A 69 -11.69 -0.68 4.31
N LEU A 70 -10.92 0.27 3.77
CA LEU A 70 -11.16 1.70 3.97
C LEU A 70 -11.96 2.27 2.80
N ASN A 71 -13.02 3.01 3.13
CA ASN A 71 -13.69 3.96 2.27
C ASN A 71 -13.15 5.37 2.62
N PRO A 72 -12.21 5.94 1.83
CA PRO A 72 -11.58 7.21 2.14
C PRO A 72 -12.43 8.41 1.67
N LYS A 73 -12.56 9.44 2.52
CA LYS A 73 -12.96 10.78 2.06
C LYS A 73 -11.72 11.65 1.89
N VAL A 74 -11.65 12.34 0.76
CA VAL A 74 -10.46 13.04 0.28
C VAL A 74 -10.81 14.47 -0.07
N GLU A 75 -10.10 15.44 0.50
CA GLU A 75 -10.20 16.87 0.19
C GLU A 75 -8.80 17.44 0.01
N ASP A 76 -8.59 18.25 -1.03
CA ASP A 76 -7.28 18.82 -1.44
C ASP A 76 -6.12 17.81 -1.49
N GLY A 77 -6.43 16.57 -1.91
CA GLY A 77 -5.47 15.47 -2.00
C GLY A 77 -5.15 14.76 -0.67
N LYS A 78 -5.64 15.27 0.47
CA LYS A 78 -5.48 14.65 1.79
C LYS A 78 -6.65 13.74 2.15
N MET A 79 -6.35 12.60 2.78
CA MET A 79 -7.36 11.74 3.41
C MET A 79 -7.85 12.37 4.73
N ILE A 80 -8.93 13.14 4.66
CA ILE A 80 -9.55 13.75 5.83
C ILE A 80 -10.37 12.75 6.66
N GLU A 81 -10.85 11.67 6.04
CA GLU A 81 -11.66 10.65 6.68
C GLU A 81 -11.30 9.26 6.18
N ALA A 82 -11.25 8.29 7.09
CA ALA A 82 -11.12 6.87 6.78
C ALA A 82 -12.27 6.13 7.47
N GLN A 83 -13.31 5.80 6.71
CA GLN A 83 -14.40 4.96 7.21
C GLN A 83 -14.08 3.48 6.96
N ILE A 84 -14.16 2.68 8.01
CA ILE A 84 -14.07 1.21 7.93
C ILE A 84 -15.38 0.68 7.35
N VAL A 85 -15.31 -0.12 6.29
CA VAL A 85 -16.46 -0.87 5.73
C VAL A 85 -16.12 -2.36 5.63
N GLU A 86 -17.12 -3.22 5.85
CA GLU A 86 -16.95 -4.67 5.77
C GLU A 86 -16.76 -5.10 4.31
N ALA A 87 -15.73 -5.90 4.06
CA ALA A 87 -15.37 -6.31 2.70
C ALA A 87 -16.29 -7.45 2.22
N ASP A 88 -16.72 -7.40 0.97
CA ASP A 88 -17.48 -8.49 0.34
C ASP A 88 -16.61 -9.74 0.09
N ASP A 89 -17.22 -10.86 -0.27
CA ASP A 89 -16.51 -12.14 -0.45
C ASP A 89 -15.43 -12.10 -1.55
N ASP A 90 -15.60 -11.28 -2.59
CA ASP A 90 -14.61 -11.12 -3.66
C ASP A 90 -13.45 -10.23 -3.21
N GLN A 91 -13.73 -9.13 -2.50
CA GLN A 91 -12.72 -8.29 -1.85
C GLN A 91 -11.93 -9.07 -0.80
N LEU A 92 -12.61 -9.83 0.07
CA LEU A 92 -11.97 -10.73 1.04
C LEU A 92 -11.10 -11.78 0.33
N THR A 93 -11.55 -12.30 -0.82
CA THR A 93 -10.77 -13.25 -1.64
C THR A 93 -9.54 -12.58 -2.27
N MET A 94 -9.67 -11.34 -2.74
CA MET A 94 -8.54 -10.54 -3.26
C MET A 94 -7.53 -10.21 -2.15
N LEU A 95 -7.97 -9.75 -0.98
CA LEU A 95 -7.13 -9.47 0.18
C LEU A 95 -6.37 -10.72 0.67
N LYS A 96 -7.05 -11.88 0.74
CA LYS A 96 -6.41 -13.17 1.08
C LYS A 96 -5.33 -13.54 0.06
N LYS A 97 -5.59 -13.36 -1.25
CA LYS A 97 -4.61 -13.59 -2.33
C LYS A 97 -3.42 -12.63 -2.22
N MET A 98 -3.67 -11.32 -2.05
CA MET A 98 -2.63 -10.31 -1.89
C MET A 98 -1.72 -10.61 -0.70
N LYS A 99 -2.31 -10.90 0.47
CA LYS A 99 -1.54 -11.23 1.68
C LYS A 99 -0.71 -12.51 1.51
N ALA A 100 -1.32 -13.59 1.03
CA ALA A 100 -0.61 -14.85 0.79
C ALA A 100 0.52 -14.72 -0.25
N ASN A 101 0.42 -13.74 -1.17
CA ASN A 101 1.44 -13.45 -2.17
C ASN A 101 2.52 -12.47 -1.65
N GLN A 102 2.18 -11.58 -0.73
CA GLN A 102 3.15 -10.76 0.00
C GLN A 102 4.03 -11.62 0.93
N ASP A 103 3.41 -12.56 1.65
CA ASP A 103 4.10 -13.49 2.56
C ASP A 103 4.94 -14.56 1.81
N LYS A 104 4.85 -14.62 0.46
CA LYS A 104 5.58 -15.54 -0.41
C LYS A 104 7.00 -15.02 -0.68
N ILE A 105 7.95 -15.48 0.12
CA ILE A 105 9.39 -15.16 0.02
C ILE A 105 10.27 -16.42 0.18
N ASN A 106 11.58 -16.28 -0.03
CA ASN A 106 12.62 -17.32 -0.02
C ASN A 106 12.51 -18.38 -1.14
N TYR A 107 11.88 -18.03 -2.27
CA TYR A 107 11.82 -18.86 -3.49
C TYR A 107 12.80 -18.34 -4.56
N GLU A 108 13.20 -19.21 -5.50
CA GLU A 108 14.02 -18.77 -6.66
C GLU A 108 13.27 -17.72 -7.47
N ALA A 109 13.91 -16.59 -7.75
CA ALA A 109 13.33 -15.51 -8.51
C ALA A 109 13.18 -15.91 -10.00
N PRO A 110 12.00 -15.76 -10.63
CA PRO A 110 11.81 -16.07 -12.04
C PRO A 110 12.78 -15.28 -12.94
N ASP A 111 13.53 -15.99 -13.78
CA ASP A 111 14.47 -15.38 -14.72
C ASP A 111 13.72 -14.48 -15.72
N PHE A 112 14.32 -13.34 -16.04
CA PHE A 112 13.80 -12.38 -17.01
C PHE A 112 14.94 -11.83 -17.85
N ASP A 113 14.62 -11.43 -19.07
CA ASP A 113 15.53 -10.82 -20.04
C ASP A 113 14.79 -9.60 -20.62
N VAL A 114 15.26 -8.40 -20.29
CA VAL A 114 14.57 -7.13 -20.55
C VAL A 114 15.53 -6.08 -21.08
N VAL A 115 14.99 -5.09 -21.79
CA VAL A 115 15.76 -3.92 -22.25
C VAL A 115 15.15 -2.67 -21.61
N ASP A 116 16.00 -1.80 -21.08
CA ASP A 116 15.57 -0.53 -20.50
C ASP A 116 15.21 0.50 -21.59
N ILE A 117 14.72 1.67 -21.16
CA ILE A 117 14.38 2.75 -22.10
C ILE A 117 15.60 3.38 -22.80
N GLU A 118 16.82 3.19 -22.31
CA GLU A 118 18.06 3.70 -22.93
C GLU A 118 18.63 2.74 -23.98
N GLY A 119 18.28 1.45 -23.90
CA GLY A 119 18.73 0.37 -24.79
C GLY A 119 19.67 -0.64 -24.13
N ASN A 120 19.89 -0.57 -22.82
CA ASN A 120 20.73 -1.52 -22.08
C ASN A 120 19.94 -2.81 -21.77
N SER A 121 20.55 -3.97 -22.01
CA SER A 121 19.96 -5.27 -21.69
C SER A 121 20.25 -5.69 -20.24
N PHE A 122 19.23 -6.17 -19.53
CA PHE A 122 19.32 -6.72 -18.19
C PHE A 122 18.73 -8.12 -18.14
N LYS A 123 19.53 -9.09 -17.69
CA LYS A 123 19.09 -10.47 -17.51
C LYS A 123 19.35 -10.96 -16.11
N LEU A 124 18.33 -11.48 -15.43
CA LEU A 124 18.45 -11.89 -14.03
C LEU A 124 19.46 -13.02 -13.84
N SER A 125 19.58 -13.93 -14.81
CA SER A 125 20.58 -15.02 -14.78
C SER A 125 22.03 -14.56 -14.63
N ASP A 126 22.31 -13.30 -15.00
CA ASP A 126 23.64 -12.72 -15.14
C ASP A 126 23.95 -11.73 -13.98
N LEU A 127 22.94 -11.44 -13.15
CA LEU A 127 23.00 -10.54 -11.99
C LEU A 127 22.95 -11.29 -10.64
N LYS A 128 23.17 -12.60 -10.64
CA LYS A 128 22.94 -13.48 -9.47
C LYS A 128 23.63 -13.03 -8.18
N ASP A 129 24.85 -12.55 -8.26
CA ASP A 129 25.65 -12.10 -7.12
C ASP A 129 25.36 -10.65 -6.69
N LYS A 130 24.21 -10.09 -7.11
CA LYS A 130 23.75 -8.73 -6.76
C LYS A 130 22.50 -8.75 -5.89
N THR A 131 22.34 -7.71 -5.09
CA THR A 131 21.03 -7.31 -4.58
C THR A 131 20.33 -6.50 -5.67
N ILE A 132 19.08 -6.84 -5.96
CA ILE A 132 18.26 -6.19 -6.99
C ILE A 132 16.92 -5.80 -6.35
N VAL A 133 16.46 -4.58 -6.62
CA VAL A 133 15.14 -4.09 -6.22
C VAL A 133 14.30 -3.90 -7.48
N LEU A 134 13.22 -4.66 -7.61
CA LEU A 134 12.21 -4.44 -8.64
C LEU A 134 11.10 -3.57 -8.05
N THR A 135 10.81 -2.42 -8.69
CA THR A 135 9.71 -1.53 -8.29
C THR A 135 8.68 -1.50 -9.43
N PHE A 136 7.51 -2.09 -9.22
CA PHE A 136 6.44 -2.18 -10.21
C PHE A 136 5.50 -0.97 -10.13
N TRP A 137 5.28 -0.28 -11.25
CA TRP A 137 4.55 1.00 -11.30
C TRP A 137 3.89 1.29 -12.67
N PHE A 138 3.16 2.40 -12.74
CA PHE A 138 2.65 3.00 -13.99
C PHE A 138 2.48 4.53 -13.84
N THR A 139 2.46 5.30 -14.93
CA THR A 139 2.58 6.77 -14.93
C THR A 139 1.37 7.51 -14.36
N ASN A 140 0.24 6.83 -14.14
CA ASN A 140 -0.94 7.34 -13.43
C ASN A 140 -1.11 6.74 -12.01
N CYS A 141 -0.15 5.91 -11.55
CA CYS A 141 -0.15 5.33 -10.22
C CYS A 141 0.30 6.37 -9.19
N LYS A 142 -0.60 7.24 -8.74
CA LYS A 142 -0.27 8.31 -7.76
C LYS A 142 0.57 7.85 -6.55
N PRO A 143 0.30 6.71 -5.86
CA PRO A 143 1.18 6.24 -4.80
C PRO A 143 2.59 5.89 -5.28
N CYS A 144 2.73 5.29 -6.47
CA CYS A 144 4.04 5.06 -7.07
C CYS A 144 4.78 6.39 -7.34
N ILE A 145 4.07 7.45 -7.76
CA ILE A 145 4.66 8.79 -8.02
C ILE A 145 5.19 9.40 -6.72
N GLU A 146 4.45 9.27 -5.62
CA GLU A 146 4.83 9.75 -4.29
C GLU A 146 6.05 9.01 -3.72
N GLU A 147 6.30 7.76 -4.13
CA GLU A 147 7.48 6.99 -3.75
C GLU A 147 8.76 7.35 -4.55
N ILE A 148 8.68 7.95 -5.75
CA ILE A 148 9.86 8.26 -6.59
C ILE A 148 10.96 9.02 -5.82
N PRO A 149 10.67 10.10 -5.05
CA PRO A 149 11.70 10.82 -4.30
C PRO A 149 12.34 9.98 -3.18
N ILE A 150 11.60 9.00 -2.64
CA ILE A 150 12.05 8.10 -1.58
C ILE A 150 12.97 7.02 -2.16
N LEU A 151 12.56 6.41 -3.27
CA LEU A 151 13.34 5.42 -4.02
C LEU A 151 14.64 6.05 -4.56
N ASN A 152 14.59 7.29 -5.04
CA ASN A 152 15.77 8.05 -5.45
C ASN A 152 16.80 8.23 -4.32
N GLN A 153 16.38 8.40 -3.06
CA GLN A 153 17.30 8.46 -1.92
C GLN A 153 17.92 7.07 -1.64
N LEU A 154 17.12 6.01 -1.67
CA LEU A 154 17.62 4.64 -1.47
C LEU A 154 18.68 4.25 -2.50
N VAL A 155 18.55 4.69 -3.75
CA VAL A 155 19.56 4.47 -4.80
C VAL A 155 20.88 5.21 -4.49
N GLU A 156 20.82 6.43 -3.95
CA GLU A 156 22.01 7.20 -3.59
C GLU A 156 22.72 6.64 -2.35
N GLU A 157 21.95 6.05 -1.44
CA GLU A 157 22.38 5.39 -0.20
C GLU A 157 22.96 3.98 -0.44
N ASN A 158 22.45 3.23 -1.43
CA ASN A 158 22.81 1.83 -1.68
C ASN A 158 23.37 1.60 -3.11
N ARG A 159 24.52 2.21 -3.42
CA ARG A 159 25.09 2.29 -4.78
C ARG A 159 25.57 0.97 -5.40
N ASP A 160 25.64 -0.10 -4.62
CA ASP A 160 25.99 -1.46 -5.06
C ASP A 160 24.75 -2.30 -5.43
N VAL A 161 23.56 -1.78 -5.17
CA VAL A 161 22.25 -2.39 -5.41
C VAL A 161 21.68 -1.93 -6.76
N ILE A 162 21.12 -2.86 -7.53
CA ILE A 162 20.51 -2.57 -8.84
C ILE A 162 19.03 -2.29 -8.64
N PHE A 163 18.55 -1.08 -8.97
CA PHE A 163 17.13 -0.73 -8.93
C PHE A 163 16.54 -0.73 -10.35
N LEU A 164 15.50 -1.54 -10.57
CA LEU A 164 14.81 -1.69 -11.85
C LEU A 164 13.33 -1.30 -11.71
N GLY A 165 12.96 -0.16 -12.30
CA GLY A 165 11.59 0.35 -12.37
C GLY A 165 10.79 -0.31 -13.48
N MET A 166 10.03 -1.34 -13.13
CA MET A 166 9.17 -2.11 -14.03
C MET A 166 7.85 -1.34 -14.28
N ALA A 167 7.78 -0.62 -15.41
CA ALA A 167 6.62 0.17 -15.81
C ALA A 167 5.75 -0.60 -16.81
N THR A 168 4.44 -0.70 -16.55
CA THR A 168 3.50 -1.34 -17.50
C THR A 168 3.18 -0.48 -18.72
N ASP A 169 3.44 0.83 -18.66
CA ASP A 169 3.25 1.78 -19.75
C ASP A 169 4.21 1.58 -20.92
N LYS A 170 3.86 2.16 -22.07
CA LYS A 170 4.75 2.21 -23.23
C LYS A 170 5.86 3.24 -23.04
N LYS A 171 7.00 3.02 -23.72
CA LYS A 171 8.19 3.85 -23.62
C LYS A 171 7.90 5.34 -23.87
N GLU A 172 7.08 5.67 -24.86
CA GLU A 172 6.81 7.07 -25.25
C GLU A 172 6.03 7.83 -24.16
N ILE A 173 5.18 7.12 -23.40
CA ILE A 173 4.43 7.66 -22.27
C ILE A 173 5.38 7.89 -21.08
N ILE A 174 6.29 6.94 -20.85
CA ILE A 174 7.31 7.01 -19.80
C ILE A 174 8.30 8.15 -20.07
N GLU A 175 8.84 8.29 -21.28
CA GLU A 175 9.75 9.39 -21.64
C GLU A 175 9.11 10.76 -21.35
N THR A 176 7.84 10.95 -21.74
CA THR A 176 7.05 12.17 -21.45
C THR A 176 6.80 12.39 -19.94
N PHE A 177 6.78 11.33 -19.14
CA PHE A 177 6.61 11.39 -17.69
C PHE A 177 7.91 11.77 -16.97
N LEU A 178 9.04 11.24 -17.44
CA LEU A 178 10.38 11.46 -16.87
C LEU A 178 10.84 12.92 -16.95
N GLU A 179 10.35 13.70 -17.92
CA GLU A 179 10.59 15.16 -18.01
C GLU A 179 10.19 15.92 -16.73
N LYS A 180 9.21 15.40 -15.98
CA LYS A 180 8.61 16.06 -14.80
C LYS A 180 8.93 15.34 -13.49
N HIS A 181 9.18 14.04 -13.57
CA HIS A 181 9.47 13.18 -12.43
C HIS A 181 10.83 12.50 -12.68
N PRO A 182 11.94 13.06 -12.16
CA PRO A 182 13.27 12.49 -12.39
C PRO A 182 13.46 11.21 -11.56
N PHE A 183 13.89 10.13 -12.21
CA PHE A 183 14.30 8.87 -11.58
C PHE A 183 15.82 8.79 -11.56
N LYS A 184 16.39 8.21 -10.50
CA LYS A 184 17.84 7.94 -10.38
C LYS A 184 18.19 6.48 -10.70
N TYR A 185 17.24 5.71 -11.22
CA TYR A 185 17.36 4.27 -11.46
C TYR A 185 16.78 3.84 -12.81
N THR A 186 17.22 2.69 -13.29
CA THR A 186 16.88 2.11 -14.60
C THR A 186 15.38 1.85 -14.74
N ILE A 187 14.78 2.20 -15.89
CA ILE A 187 13.34 2.04 -16.16
C ILE A 187 13.12 1.09 -17.35
N ILE A 188 12.24 0.11 -17.16
CA ILE A 188 11.83 -0.88 -18.17
C ILE A 188 10.39 -0.58 -18.56
N ALA A 189 10.12 -0.46 -19.85
CA ALA A 189 8.79 -0.20 -20.40
C ALA A 189 8.05 -1.49 -20.80
N ASN A 190 6.72 -1.42 -20.88
CA ASN A 190 5.81 -2.49 -21.29
C ASN A 190 5.82 -3.75 -20.39
N SER A 191 6.34 -3.67 -19.16
CA SER A 191 6.70 -4.82 -18.30
C SER A 191 5.52 -5.59 -17.69
N SER A 192 4.37 -5.64 -18.36
CA SER A 192 3.14 -6.29 -17.89
C SER A 192 3.26 -7.82 -17.84
N ASP A 193 4.13 -8.38 -18.67
CA ASP A 193 4.58 -9.77 -18.64
C ASP A 193 5.43 -10.05 -17.39
N ILE A 194 6.39 -9.18 -17.05
CA ILE A 194 7.20 -9.30 -15.83
C ILE A 194 6.33 -9.13 -14.58
N SER A 195 5.38 -8.20 -14.59
CA SER A 195 4.36 -8.06 -13.54
C SER A 195 3.57 -9.35 -13.35
N SER A 196 3.17 -10.01 -14.45
CA SER A 196 2.46 -11.30 -14.40
C SER A 196 3.36 -12.44 -13.89
N LEU A 197 4.61 -12.50 -14.37
CA LEU A 197 5.63 -13.49 -13.99
C LEU A 197 5.96 -13.44 -12.49
N TYR A 198 5.98 -12.24 -11.90
CA TYR A 198 6.21 -12.02 -10.48
C TYR A 198 4.93 -12.00 -9.64
N GLU A 199 3.77 -12.34 -10.21
CA GLU A 199 2.46 -12.34 -9.54
C GLU A 199 2.16 -10.99 -8.85
N VAL A 200 2.28 -9.90 -9.61
CA VAL A 200 1.95 -8.55 -9.17
C VAL A 200 0.47 -8.27 -9.46
N VAL A 201 -0.30 -7.98 -8.42
CA VAL A 201 -1.77 -7.76 -8.49
C VAL A 201 -2.21 -6.42 -7.91
N ALA A 202 -1.26 -5.57 -7.49
CA ALA A 202 -1.48 -4.23 -6.95
C ALA A 202 -0.24 -3.36 -7.17
N PHE A 203 -0.42 -2.04 -7.19
CA PHE A 203 0.63 -1.06 -7.43
C PHE A 203 0.64 0.02 -6.32
N PRO A 204 1.80 0.50 -5.86
CA PRO A 204 3.14 -0.03 -6.15
C PRO A 204 3.30 -1.47 -5.66
N THR A 205 4.28 -2.19 -6.22
CA THR A 205 4.78 -3.45 -5.62
C THR A 205 6.29 -3.42 -5.66
N HIS A 206 6.92 -3.81 -4.54
CA HIS A 206 8.37 -3.85 -4.40
C HIS A 206 8.82 -5.28 -4.12
N ILE A 207 9.85 -5.74 -4.83
CA ILE A 207 10.41 -7.08 -4.68
C ILE A 207 11.94 -6.95 -4.60
N ILE A 208 12.55 -7.55 -3.58
CA ILE A 208 14.00 -7.57 -3.44
C ILE A 208 14.51 -8.99 -3.69
N ILE A 209 15.46 -9.10 -4.61
CA ILE A 209 16.13 -10.34 -5.00
C ILE A 209 17.57 -10.29 -4.49
N LYS A 210 18.05 -11.40 -3.92
CA LYS A 210 19.45 -11.62 -3.51
C LYS A 210 19.85 -13.05 -3.83
N ASN A 211 21.05 -13.25 -4.37
CA ASN A 211 21.60 -14.58 -4.68
C ASN A 211 20.63 -15.43 -5.53
N GLY A 212 19.94 -14.78 -6.48
CA GLY A 212 18.89 -15.39 -7.32
C GLY A 212 17.53 -15.66 -6.65
N LYS A 213 17.30 -15.26 -5.40
CA LYS A 213 16.06 -15.56 -4.64
C LYS A 213 15.30 -14.31 -4.25
N VAL A 214 13.96 -14.34 -4.31
CA VAL A 214 13.10 -13.30 -3.73
C VAL A 214 13.19 -13.40 -2.21
N VAL A 215 13.73 -12.38 -1.54
CA VAL A 215 13.90 -12.33 -0.08
C VAL A 215 12.88 -11.43 0.62
N TYR A 216 12.24 -10.53 -0.11
CA TYR A 216 11.22 -9.61 0.38
C TYR A 216 10.25 -9.26 -0.76
N LYS A 217 8.96 -9.13 -0.44
CA LYS A 217 7.90 -8.68 -1.34
C LYS A 217 6.88 -7.84 -0.57
N LYS A 218 6.51 -6.69 -1.11
CA LYS A 218 5.51 -5.76 -0.55
C LYS A 218 4.55 -5.32 -1.64
N MET A 219 3.25 -5.44 -1.39
CA MET A 219 2.19 -4.97 -2.29
C MET A 219 1.47 -3.77 -1.65
N GLY A 220 1.27 -2.71 -2.43
CA GLY A 220 0.55 -1.51 -1.99
C GLY A 220 1.33 -0.62 -1.03
N VAL A 221 0.68 0.46 -0.63
CA VAL A 221 1.25 1.59 0.14
C VAL A 221 1.56 1.19 1.59
N THR A 222 2.60 1.82 2.15
CA THR A 222 2.94 1.75 3.57
C THR A 222 3.58 3.07 4.02
N SER A 223 3.44 3.42 5.30
CA SER A 223 4.00 4.66 5.87
C SER A 223 5.53 4.70 5.85
N ASP A 224 6.16 3.53 5.89
CA ASP A 224 7.57 3.37 6.24
C ASP A 224 8.40 2.72 5.11
N ILE A 225 7.98 2.86 3.84
CA ILE A 225 8.55 2.08 2.73
C ILE A 225 10.08 2.20 2.61
N LYS A 226 10.64 3.38 2.92
CA LYS A 226 12.10 3.57 2.98
C LYS A 226 12.77 2.62 3.96
N MET A 227 12.21 2.49 5.17
CA MET A 227 12.75 1.65 6.23
C MET A 227 12.52 0.16 5.94
N GLU A 228 11.35 -0.22 5.41
CA GLU A 228 11.08 -1.62 5.03
C GLU A 228 12.09 -2.09 3.95
N LEU A 229 12.26 -1.30 2.88
CA LEU A 229 13.24 -1.59 1.82
C LEU A 229 14.68 -1.57 2.34
N GLN A 230 15.09 -0.57 3.13
CA GLN A 230 16.47 -0.48 3.63
C GLN A 230 16.84 -1.69 4.51
N ASN A 231 15.95 -2.13 5.41
CA ASN A 231 16.20 -3.31 6.24
C ASN A 231 16.38 -4.58 5.38
N ALA A 232 15.51 -4.77 4.39
CA ALA A 232 15.58 -5.92 3.49
C ALA A 232 16.82 -5.87 2.56
N ILE A 233 17.23 -4.67 2.09
CA ILE A 233 18.48 -4.43 1.35
C ILE A 233 19.72 -4.74 2.22
N GLU A 234 19.72 -4.37 3.50
CA GLU A 234 20.80 -4.70 4.42
C GLU A 234 20.79 -6.17 4.86
N GLY A 235 19.68 -6.90 4.62
CA GLY A 235 19.50 -8.27 5.11
C GLY A 235 19.26 -8.35 6.62
N LYS A 236 19.01 -7.20 7.27
CA LYS A 236 18.32 -7.17 8.55
C LYS A 236 16.99 -7.88 8.34
N LYS A 237 16.81 -9.03 9.00
CA LYS A 237 15.49 -9.66 9.06
C LYS A 237 14.53 -8.60 9.57
N GLU A 238 13.45 -8.33 8.82
CA GLU A 238 12.26 -7.83 9.48
C GLU A 238 11.98 -8.73 10.68
N LYS A 239 11.61 -8.14 11.82
CA LYS A 239 10.94 -8.91 12.86
C LYS A 239 9.60 -9.33 12.26
N GLN A 240 9.58 -10.48 11.58
CA GLN A 240 8.37 -11.10 11.07
C GLN A 240 7.32 -11.00 12.16
N LYS A 241 6.09 -10.59 11.82
CA LYS A 241 4.95 -10.65 12.74
C LYS A 241 4.48 -12.10 12.97
N ASN A 242 5.40 -13.06 12.96
CA ASN A 242 5.36 -14.29 13.74
C ASN A 242 5.61 -13.94 15.22
N ASP A 243 4.67 -13.17 15.71
CA ASP A 243 4.26 -12.99 17.09
C ASP A 243 4.53 -14.20 17.99
N LYS A 244 5.14 -13.94 19.17
CA LYS A 244 4.94 -14.68 20.44
C LYS A 244 5.77 -14.23 21.65
N THR A 245 6.76 -13.35 21.51
CA THR A 245 7.73 -13.08 22.61
C THR A 245 8.00 -11.61 22.93
N SER A 246 7.41 -10.62 22.24
CA SER A 246 7.67 -9.19 22.56
C SER A 246 6.58 -8.19 22.12
N LYS A 247 5.31 -8.57 21.94
CA LYS A 247 4.28 -7.61 21.49
C LYS A 247 2.91 -7.57 22.18
N ASP A 248 2.57 -8.55 23.02
CA ASP A 248 1.32 -8.55 23.80
C ASP A 248 1.46 -7.90 25.20
N ILE A 249 2.37 -6.94 25.33
CA ILE A 249 2.51 -6.11 26.54
C ILE A 249 1.81 -4.78 26.26
N MET A 250 0.48 -4.78 26.39
CA MET A 250 -0.33 -3.58 26.24
C MET A 250 -0.23 -2.72 27.49
N LEU A 251 0.38 -1.54 27.36
CA LEU A 251 0.44 -0.54 28.42
C LEU A 251 -0.91 0.16 28.57
N THR A 252 -1.68 -0.24 29.58
CA THR A 252 -2.98 0.37 29.96
C THR A 252 -2.82 1.30 31.16
N SER A 253 -3.78 2.20 31.39
CA SER A 253 -3.80 3.10 32.57
C SER A 253 -3.60 2.39 33.91
N ASP A 254 -4.05 1.14 33.98
CA ASP A 254 -4.14 0.36 35.21
C ASP A 254 -2.94 -0.61 35.35
N SER A 255 -2.03 -0.60 34.37
CA SER A 255 -0.83 -1.44 34.35
C SER A 255 0.11 -1.12 35.51
N ASP A 256 0.48 -2.13 36.30
CA ASP A 256 1.54 -1.96 37.30
C ASP A 256 2.91 -2.05 36.61
N ILE A 257 3.57 -0.91 36.45
CA ILE A 257 4.86 -0.80 35.78
C ILE A 257 5.94 -0.54 36.83
N ARG A 258 7.01 -1.34 36.85
CA ARG A 258 8.11 -1.22 37.82
C ARG A 258 9.46 -1.17 37.09
N ASN A 259 10.47 -0.55 37.69
CA ASN A 259 11.86 -0.67 37.23
C ASN A 259 12.58 -1.86 37.89
N GLU A 260 13.86 -2.08 37.55
CA GLU A 260 14.70 -3.16 38.08
C GLU A 260 14.92 -3.13 39.60
N LYS A 261 14.67 -2.00 40.26
CA LYS A 261 14.70 -1.87 41.73
C LYS A 261 13.35 -2.21 42.38
N GLY A 262 12.32 -2.51 41.59
CA GLY A 262 10.94 -2.68 42.04
C GLY A 262 10.20 -1.36 42.28
N GLU A 263 10.78 -0.20 41.96
CA GLU A 263 10.13 1.10 42.12
C GLU A 263 9.05 1.26 41.04
N LYS A 264 7.82 1.63 41.43
CA LYS A 264 6.72 1.87 40.48
C LYS A 264 7.02 3.08 39.60
N LEU A 265 6.72 2.96 38.30
CA LEU A 265 6.89 4.00 37.29
C LEU A 265 5.52 4.57 36.88
N GLU A 266 5.46 5.89 36.74
CA GLU A 266 4.35 6.57 36.07
C GLU A 266 4.32 6.23 34.57
N MET A 267 3.13 6.05 34.00
CA MET A 267 2.92 5.60 32.62
C MET A 267 3.72 6.42 31.60
N MET A 268 3.62 7.76 31.67
CA MET A 268 4.32 8.65 30.72
C MET A 268 5.85 8.50 30.80
N LYS A 269 6.39 8.27 32.01
CA LYS A 269 7.82 8.06 32.24
C LYS A 269 8.29 6.70 31.70
N ALA A 270 7.47 5.66 31.85
CA ALA A 270 7.76 4.36 31.24
C ALA A 270 7.78 4.43 29.71
N VAL A 271 6.80 5.12 29.10
CA VAL A 271 6.75 5.37 27.65
C VAL A 271 7.95 6.17 27.16
N GLU A 272 8.37 7.21 27.88
CA GLU A 272 9.59 7.99 27.58
C GLU A 272 10.86 7.11 27.62
N MET A 273 11.00 6.27 28.65
CA MET A 273 12.11 5.32 28.77
C MET A 273 12.15 4.32 27.60
N ILE A 274 11.01 3.72 27.23
CA ILE A 274 10.91 2.80 26.08
C ILE A 274 11.27 3.51 24.77
N ASN A 275 10.72 4.71 24.54
CA ASN A 275 10.96 5.49 23.32
C ASN A 275 12.42 5.94 23.16
N SER A 276 13.19 6.01 24.25
CA SER A 276 14.64 6.30 24.20
C SER A 276 15.48 5.16 23.57
N GLN A 277 14.89 3.99 23.30
CA GLN A 277 15.52 2.76 22.80
C GLN A 277 16.61 2.14 23.70
N LYS A 278 16.94 2.78 24.83
CA LYS A 278 17.87 2.25 25.84
C LYS A 278 17.25 1.21 26.76
N TYR A 279 15.92 1.14 26.84
CA TYR A 279 15.20 0.27 27.74
C TYR A 279 14.32 -0.73 26.98
N SER A 280 14.04 -1.89 27.61
CA SER A 280 13.05 -2.87 27.16
C SER A 280 12.01 -3.14 28.26
N MET A 281 10.89 -3.71 27.85
CA MET A 281 9.74 -4.04 28.70
C MET A 281 9.45 -5.55 28.64
N GLU A 282 9.20 -6.17 29.79
CA GLU A 282 8.77 -7.57 29.87
C GLU A 282 7.64 -7.78 30.89
N ASN A 283 6.69 -8.67 30.57
CA ASN A 283 5.70 -9.15 31.54
C ASN A 283 6.40 -10.09 32.52
N THR A 284 6.29 -9.80 33.80
CA THR A 284 6.87 -10.59 34.88
C THR A 284 5.86 -10.74 36.03
N THR A 285 6.26 -11.37 37.12
CA THR A 285 5.37 -11.72 38.24
C THR A 285 6.15 -11.67 39.54
N ASP A 286 5.60 -11.04 40.57
CA ASP A 286 6.25 -10.99 41.89
C ASP A 286 6.06 -12.27 42.71
N LYS A 287 6.66 -12.30 43.90
CA LYS A 287 6.70 -13.49 44.77
C LYS A 287 5.33 -13.92 45.31
N GLU A 288 4.31 -13.07 45.15
CA GLU A 288 2.94 -13.31 45.59
C GLU A 288 2.02 -13.74 44.42
N GLY A 289 2.52 -13.69 43.18
CA GLY A 289 1.78 -14.07 41.98
C GLY A 289 1.17 -12.89 41.22
N ASN A 290 1.43 -11.64 41.62
CA ASN A 290 0.89 -10.47 40.94
C ASN A 290 1.70 -10.18 39.66
N GLN A 291 1.01 -10.02 38.53
CA GLN A 291 1.65 -9.64 37.27
C GLN A 291 2.00 -8.14 37.25
N TYR A 292 3.18 -7.81 36.76
CA TYR A 292 3.63 -6.44 36.54
C TYR A 292 4.55 -6.34 35.32
N ILE A 293 4.66 -5.15 34.74
CA ILE A 293 5.53 -4.86 33.60
C ILE A 293 6.86 -4.35 34.14
N LEU A 294 7.94 -5.06 33.88
CA LEU A 294 9.30 -4.64 34.24
C LEU A 294 9.92 -3.84 33.09
N ILE A 295 10.38 -2.62 33.39
CA ILE A 295 11.25 -1.82 32.52
C ILE A 295 12.71 -2.00 32.99
N ARG A 296 13.59 -2.47 32.09
CA ARG A 296 15.04 -2.64 32.32
C ARG A 296 15.87 -2.00 31.22
N GLU A 297 17.14 -1.71 31.49
CA GLU A 297 18.08 -1.22 30.47
C GLU A 297 18.50 -2.38 29.52
N ASN A 298 18.95 -2.05 28.31
CA ASN A 298 19.27 -2.99 27.21
C ASN A 298 20.76 -3.37 27.12
#